data_AF-A0ABC9WGQ2-F1
#
_entry.id   AF-A0ABC9WGQ2-F1
#
_cell.length_a   1.000
_cell.length_b   1.000
_cell.length_c   1.000
_cell.angle_alpha   90.00
_cell.angle_beta   90.00
_cell.angle_gamma   90.00
#
_symmetry.space_group_name_H-M   'P 1'
#
loop_
_entity.id
_entity.type
_entity.pdbx_description
1 polymer ?
#
loop_
_entity_poly.entity_id
_entity_poly.type
_entity_poly.pdbx_seq_one_letter_code
_entity_poly.pdbx_strand_id
1 'polypeptide(L)'
;MKTPGPVSANLWHILIRSFLELLVQKKESIDREMNADVVCHSLKLCKQDPGQPLCHLYPPPKVGLSAAIRKAKRIVKTSKDLKSFTGFSSVCAFPPLANLCEKIKYVIRNKLPFEDFDGDKFSTFPTLRGYHWRGRDCNDKNTTVYPGRRPDNWDVNSDSNCNGIWGVDPKDGIPYEEKFCKGADSQGVILLGDSAGAHFHIPPEWMTVTQMSAKSFANLPMAFTDELDWPQFSEITGFLNSTIGLARNQLLDNPAIVIYATIGNDVCNGNRDTLAHMTTPKEMLSNVMQALRYLDSRLPNGSHVILTGLVDGRFLWDNLHDRYHPLGQLNKDVTYSQLYSFLDCLQRALQLSNVLKEIARSEKFANFDIFYMDFPLRQTAEEWRKMGGEPWQLIEPVDGFHPSQIAAALGTSITWQKALREWPQVLGKENPFNDQIEAIFKDQGGH
;
A
#
# COMPACT_ATOMS: atom_id res chain seq x y z
N MET A 1 6.96 22.83 17.78
CA MET A 1 7.77 23.07 16.56
C MET A 1 7.04 24.03 15.62
N LYS A 2 7.73 24.65 14.64
CA LYS A 2 7.06 25.42 13.58
C LYS A 2 6.34 24.45 12.63
N THR A 3 5.07 24.73 12.33
CA THR A 3 4.32 24.10 11.23
C THR A 3 5.10 24.20 9.91
N PRO A 4 5.00 23.23 8.99
CA PRO A 4 5.55 23.39 7.64
C PRO A 4 4.96 24.66 7.01
N GLY A 5 5.82 25.58 6.59
CA GLY A 5 5.37 26.85 6.00
C GLY A 5 4.62 26.62 4.67
N PRO A 6 3.77 27.58 4.24
CA PRO A 6 2.86 27.43 3.08
C PRO A 6 3.54 27.37 1.70
N VAL A 7 4.84 27.06 1.65
CA VAL A 7 5.67 27.05 0.44
C VAL A 7 5.44 25.81 -0.42
N SER A 8 5.12 24.66 0.18
CA SER A 8 4.83 23.42 -0.57
C SER A 8 3.52 23.47 -1.34
N ALA A 9 2.44 23.97 -0.70
CA ALA A 9 1.13 24.10 -1.33
C ALA A 9 1.15 25.03 -2.55
N ASN A 10 1.91 26.12 -2.50
CA ASN A 10 2.07 27.03 -3.65
C ASN A 10 2.81 26.36 -4.83
N LEU A 11 3.86 25.57 -4.58
CA LEU A 11 4.59 24.91 -5.66
C LEU A 11 3.71 23.85 -6.36
N TRP A 12 2.95 23.07 -5.60
CA TRP A 12 1.98 22.12 -6.15
C TRP A 12 0.80 22.80 -6.85
N HIS A 13 0.27 23.90 -6.31
CA HIS A 13 -0.73 24.70 -7.04
C HIS A 13 -0.18 25.28 -8.35
N ILE A 14 1.08 25.72 -8.39
CA ILE A 14 1.73 26.20 -9.62
C ILE A 14 1.97 25.07 -10.61
N LEU A 15 2.38 23.87 -10.16
CA LEU A 15 2.52 22.67 -10.99
C LEU A 15 1.17 22.27 -11.60
N ILE A 16 0.14 22.14 -10.77
CA ILE A 16 -1.21 21.75 -11.18
C ILE A 16 -1.83 22.83 -12.08
N ARG A 17 -1.69 24.13 -11.78
CA ARG A 17 -2.08 25.21 -12.71
C ARG A 17 -1.31 25.13 -14.01
N SER A 18 0.01 25.05 -14.01
CA SER A 18 0.80 25.05 -15.25
C SER A 18 0.49 23.84 -16.13
N PHE A 19 0.14 22.69 -15.55
CA PHE A 19 -0.26 21.50 -16.30
C PHE A 19 -1.73 21.56 -16.77
N LEU A 20 -2.67 21.96 -15.89
CA LEU A 20 -4.10 22.07 -16.22
C LEU A 20 -4.42 23.26 -17.11
N GLU A 21 -3.82 24.44 -16.90
CA GLU A 21 -3.96 25.60 -17.78
C GLU A 21 -3.40 25.25 -19.18
N LEU A 22 -2.30 24.48 -19.28
CA LEU A 22 -1.86 23.95 -20.57
C LEU A 22 -2.88 23.01 -21.23
N LEU A 23 -3.51 22.11 -20.48
CA LEU A 23 -4.50 21.16 -21.01
C LEU A 23 -5.82 21.85 -21.39
N VAL A 24 -6.28 22.79 -20.57
CA VAL A 24 -7.54 23.54 -20.75
C VAL A 24 -7.41 24.55 -21.89
N GLN A 25 -6.36 25.38 -21.91
CA GLN A 25 -6.10 26.37 -22.96
C GLN A 25 -5.82 25.71 -24.33
N LYS A 26 -5.51 24.40 -24.36
CA LYS A 26 -5.33 23.63 -25.59
C LYS A 26 -6.54 22.77 -25.97
N LYS A 27 -7.52 22.56 -25.08
CA LYS A 27 -8.78 21.86 -25.42
C LYS A 27 -9.59 22.58 -26.50
N GLU A 28 -9.52 23.92 -26.56
CA GLU A 28 -10.12 24.71 -27.64
C GLU A 28 -9.44 24.53 -29.01
N SER A 29 -8.20 24.04 -29.05
CA SER A 29 -7.48 23.68 -30.29
C SER A 29 -7.57 22.18 -30.62
N ILE A 30 -8.18 21.36 -29.76
CA ILE A 30 -8.30 19.92 -29.92
C ILE A 30 -9.71 19.62 -30.44
N ASP A 31 -9.76 19.25 -31.70
CA ASP A 31 -10.98 18.92 -32.46
C ASP A 31 -11.87 17.91 -31.71
N ARG A 32 -13.20 18.01 -31.83
CA ARG A 32 -14.19 17.16 -31.12
C ARG A 32 -14.04 15.66 -31.41
N GLU A 33 -13.22 15.29 -32.39
CA GLU A 33 -12.90 13.91 -32.79
C GLU A 33 -11.71 13.29 -32.00
N MET A 34 -11.04 14.03 -31.12
CA MET A 34 -9.80 13.58 -30.45
C MET A 34 -10.04 13.21 -28.98
N ASN A 35 -10.13 11.91 -28.71
CA ASN A 35 -10.13 11.34 -27.36
C ASN A 35 -8.73 11.38 -26.71
N ALA A 36 -8.63 10.99 -25.43
CA ALA A 36 -7.37 11.03 -24.69
C ALA A 36 -6.28 10.10 -25.29
N ASP A 37 -6.66 8.96 -25.87
CA ASP A 37 -5.72 8.03 -26.53
C ASP A 37 -4.99 8.72 -27.69
N VAL A 38 -5.75 9.41 -28.54
CA VAL A 38 -5.22 10.18 -29.68
C VAL A 38 -4.23 11.24 -29.21
N VAL A 39 -4.58 11.97 -28.14
CA VAL A 39 -3.71 13.00 -27.55
C VAL A 39 -2.43 12.37 -27.01
N CYS A 40 -2.54 11.32 -26.20
CA CYS A 40 -1.41 10.64 -25.57
C CYS A 40 -0.39 10.10 -26.59
N HIS A 41 -0.86 9.40 -27.63
CA HIS A 41 -0.03 8.90 -28.73
C HIS A 41 0.50 10.03 -29.63
N SER A 42 -0.18 11.17 -29.73
CA SER A 42 0.30 12.33 -30.51
C SER A 42 1.46 13.07 -29.84
N LEU A 43 1.42 13.17 -28.50
CA LEU A 43 2.44 13.79 -27.67
C LEU A 43 3.64 12.86 -27.39
N LYS A 44 3.56 11.59 -27.80
CA LYS A 44 4.53 10.51 -27.48
C LYS A 44 4.60 10.12 -26.00
N LEU A 45 3.58 10.46 -25.21
CA LEU A 45 3.42 9.96 -23.84
C LEU A 45 3.09 8.47 -23.87
N CYS A 46 2.13 8.10 -24.72
CA CYS A 46 1.86 6.72 -25.10
C CYS A 46 2.78 6.34 -26.26
N LYS A 47 3.42 5.17 -26.15
CA LYS A 47 4.26 4.59 -27.19
C LYS A 47 3.57 3.37 -27.78
N GLN A 48 3.94 3.04 -29.01
CA GLN A 48 3.55 1.82 -29.69
C GLN A 48 4.82 1.01 -29.91
N ASP A 49 4.89 -0.19 -29.38
CA ASP A 49 6.04 -1.06 -29.60
C ASP A 49 6.00 -1.66 -31.02
N PRO A 50 7.17 -1.92 -31.65
CA PRO A 50 7.23 -2.47 -32.99
C PRO A 50 6.42 -3.77 -33.12
N GLY A 51 5.48 -3.79 -34.08
CA GLY A 51 4.62 -4.94 -34.34
C GLY A 51 3.39 -5.08 -33.43
N GLN A 52 3.19 -4.21 -32.43
CA GLN A 52 1.98 -4.21 -31.59
C GLN A 52 0.88 -3.29 -32.16
N PRO A 53 -0.41 -3.58 -31.89
CA PRO A 53 -1.49 -2.63 -32.15
C PRO A 53 -1.33 -1.35 -31.30
N LEU A 54 -2.05 -0.29 -31.65
CA LEU A 54 -2.13 0.92 -30.82
C LEU A 54 -3.12 0.68 -29.67
N CYS A 55 -2.62 0.66 -28.44
CA CYS A 55 -3.47 0.61 -27.25
C CYS A 55 -4.40 1.83 -27.18
N HIS A 56 -5.67 1.60 -26.81
CA HIS A 56 -6.68 2.65 -26.60
C HIS A 56 -7.63 2.24 -25.47
N LEU A 57 -8.04 3.22 -24.66
CA LEU A 57 -9.02 3.03 -23.58
C LEU A 57 -10.44 3.32 -24.06
N TYR A 58 -10.60 4.33 -24.92
CA TYR A 58 -11.89 4.77 -25.43
C TYR A 58 -12.22 4.04 -26.75
N PRO A 59 -13.51 3.99 -27.16
CA PRO A 59 -13.87 3.61 -28.51
C PRO A 59 -13.09 4.43 -29.56
N PRO A 60 -12.48 3.80 -30.58
CA PRO A 60 -11.73 4.52 -31.59
C PRO A 60 -12.57 5.60 -32.30
N PRO A 61 -11.99 6.78 -32.64
CA PRO A 61 -12.70 7.78 -33.43
C PRO A 61 -13.21 7.23 -34.75
N LYS A 62 -14.30 7.78 -35.31
CA LYS A 62 -14.92 7.32 -36.57
C LYS A 62 -13.94 7.20 -37.75
N VAL A 63 -12.90 8.05 -37.79
CA VAL A 63 -11.84 8.06 -38.81
C VAL A 63 -10.77 6.97 -38.60
N GLY A 64 -10.83 6.22 -37.51
CA GLY A 64 -9.82 5.27 -37.06
C GLY A 64 -8.69 5.91 -36.24
N LEU A 65 -8.26 5.22 -35.18
CA LEU A 65 -7.25 5.68 -34.22
C LEU A 65 -5.94 6.14 -34.90
N SER A 66 -5.40 5.33 -35.81
CA SER A 66 -4.19 5.65 -36.57
C SER A 66 -4.32 6.90 -37.45
N ALA A 67 -5.51 7.18 -37.99
CA ALA A 67 -5.75 8.40 -38.78
C ALA A 67 -5.86 9.63 -37.87
N ALA A 68 -6.60 9.51 -36.77
CA ALA A 68 -6.73 10.56 -35.76
C ALA A 68 -5.36 10.95 -35.15
N ILE A 69 -4.52 9.97 -34.80
CA ILE A 69 -3.15 10.21 -34.30
C ILE A 69 -2.28 10.91 -35.37
N ARG A 70 -2.41 10.57 -36.65
CA ARG A 70 -1.70 11.27 -37.73
C ARG A 70 -2.17 12.72 -37.91
N LYS A 71 -3.49 12.98 -37.79
CA LYS A 71 -4.09 14.33 -37.78
C LYS A 71 -3.54 15.14 -36.59
N ALA A 72 -3.60 14.58 -35.38
CA ALA A 72 -3.08 15.20 -34.15
C ALA A 72 -1.57 15.50 -34.23
N LYS A 73 -0.73 14.54 -34.66
CA LYS A 73 0.73 14.73 -34.81
C LYS A 73 1.11 15.84 -35.79
N ARG A 74 0.25 16.20 -36.76
CA ARG A 74 0.46 17.37 -37.63
C ARG A 74 0.20 18.68 -36.87
N ILE A 75 -0.92 18.77 -36.15
CA ILE A 75 -1.30 19.92 -35.32
C ILE A 75 -0.24 20.21 -34.24
N VAL A 76 0.22 19.16 -33.55
CA VAL A 76 1.32 19.22 -32.56
C VAL A 76 2.61 19.81 -33.16
N LYS A 77 2.96 19.43 -34.40
CA LYS A 77 4.16 19.92 -35.10
C LYS A 77 4.04 21.37 -35.58
N THR A 78 2.84 21.88 -35.80
CA THR A 78 2.63 23.27 -36.26
C THR A 78 2.52 24.27 -35.10
N SER A 79 2.05 23.85 -33.93
CA SER A 79 2.02 24.70 -32.73
C SER A 79 3.43 24.96 -32.17
N LYS A 80 3.72 26.20 -31.75
CA LYS A 80 4.95 26.54 -31.02
C LYS A 80 4.89 25.99 -29.58
N ASP A 81 3.73 26.06 -28.94
CA ASP A 81 3.54 25.77 -27.51
C ASP A 81 3.40 24.27 -27.20
N LEU A 82 3.13 23.42 -28.21
CA LEU A 82 3.18 21.95 -28.03
C LEU A 82 4.57 21.36 -28.30
N LYS A 83 5.45 22.04 -29.04
CA LYS A 83 6.83 21.55 -29.28
C LYS A 83 7.64 21.41 -28.00
N SER A 84 7.51 22.38 -27.09
CA SER A 84 8.14 22.37 -25.76
C SER A 84 7.86 21.08 -24.99
N PHE A 85 6.63 20.54 -25.10
CA PHE A 85 6.23 19.36 -24.34
C PHE A 85 6.86 18.05 -24.87
N THR A 86 7.19 18.00 -26.16
CA THR A 86 7.79 16.80 -26.79
C THR A 86 9.24 16.50 -26.36
N GLY A 87 9.84 17.37 -25.53
CA GLY A 87 11.17 17.18 -24.95
C GLY A 87 11.19 16.43 -23.61
N PHE A 88 10.05 16.29 -22.91
CA PHE A 88 9.99 15.59 -21.63
C PHE A 88 9.73 14.10 -21.83
N SER A 89 10.75 13.26 -21.60
CA SER A 89 10.67 11.81 -21.75
C SER A 89 10.05 11.09 -20.54
N SER A 90 9.92 11.76 -19.40
CA SER A 90 9.21 11.31 -18.19
C SER A 90 8.77 12.50 -17.34
N VAL A 91 7.85 12.27 -16.40
CA VAL A 91 7.41 13.30 -15.41
C VAL A 91 8.60 13.80 -14.57
N CYS A 92 9.56 12.93 -14.26
CA CYS A 92 10.78 13.28 -13.52
C CYS A 92 11.79 14.13 -14.32
N ALA A 93 11.58 14.35 -15.62
CA ALA A 93 12.38 15.31 -16.40
C ALA A 93 11.94 16.78 -16.17
N PHE A 94 10.88 17.01 -15.39
CA PHE A 94 10.45 18.36 -15.01
C PHE A 94 11.28 18.86 -13.80
N PRO A 95 12.06 19.97 -13.91
CA PRO A 95 13.07 20.30 -12.90
C PRO A 95 12.57 20.47 -11.45
N PRO A 96 11.39 21.08 -11.18
CA PRO A 96 10.79 21.10 -9.84
C PRO A 96 10.46 19.72 -9.24
N LEU A 97 10.23 18.70 -10.08
CA LEU A 97 9.95 17.33 -9.64
C LEU A 97 11.21 16.46 -9.56
N ALA A 98 12.32 16.86 -10.19
CA ALA A 98 13.55 16.06 -10.24
C ALA A 98 14.10 15.71 -8.85
N ASN A 99 14.16 16.68 -7.92
CA ASN A 99 14.64 16.45 -6.55
C ASN A 99 13.73 15.47 -5.77
N LEU A 100 12.41 15.59 -5.92
CA LEU A 100 11.46 14.65 -5.35
C LEU A 100 11.61 13.25 -5.95
N CYS A 101 11.78 13.15 -7.27
CA CYS A 101 12.04 11.89 -7.94
C CYS A 101 13.35 11.23 -7.51
N GLU A 102 14.43 11.96 -7.22
CA GLU A 102 15.66 11.36 -6.68
C GLU A 102 15.46 10.82 -5.26
N LYS A 103 14.73 11.52 -4.39
CA LYS A 103 14.32 10.98 -3.08
C LYS A 103 13.48 9.71 -3.22
N ILE A 104 12.44 9.74 -4.06
CA ILE A 104 11.57 8.58 -4.32
C ILE A 104 12.38 7.41 -4.89
N LYS A 105 13.31 7.63 -5.83
CA LYS A 105 14.21 6.58 -6.35
C LYS A 105 15.09 5.98 -5.27
N TYR A 106 15.65 6.79 -4.36
CA TYR A 106 16.44 6.29 -3.23
C TYR A 106 15.59 5.37 -2.35
N VAL A 107 14.39 5.82 -1.99
CA VAL A 107 13.47 5.09 -1.11
C VAL A 107 12.97 3.80 -1.77
N ILE A 108 12.54 3.84 -3.03
CA ILE A 108 12.18 2.65 -3.83
C ILE A 108 13.33 1.64 -3.90
N ARG A 109 14.59 2.11 -4.03
CA ARG A 109 15.76 1.23 -4.18
C ARG A 109 16.22 0.61 -2.86
N ASN A 110 16.22 1.37 -1.78
CA ASN A 110 16.80 0.93 -0.50
C ASN A 110 15.75 0.33 0.45
N LYS A 111 14.46 0.69 0.31
CA LYS A 111 13.34 0.25 1.18
C LYS A 111 13.57 0.53 2.68
N LEU A 112 14.34 1.58 2.96
CA LEU A 112 14.65 2.13 4.29
C LEU A 112 14.22 3.62 4.34
N PRO A 113 14.03 4.20 5.54
CA PRO A 113 13.67 5.61 5.67
C PRO A 113 14.70 6.52 4.98
N PHE A 114 14.23 7.67 4.45
CA PHE A 114 15.14 8.71 3.97
C PHE A 114 15.70 9.60 5.10
N GLU A 115 14.94 9.77 6.18
CA GLU A 115 15.33 10.53 7.37
C GLU A 115 15.46 9.53 8.53
N ASP A 116 16.70 9.14 8.82
CA ASP A 116 17.14 8.16 9.83
C ASP A 116 18.57 8.59 10.18
N PHE A 117 18.75 9.28 11.32
CA PHE A 117 20.01 9.96 11.66
C PHE A 117 21.02 9.07 12.37
N ASP A 118 20.58 7.96 12.98
CA ASP A 118 21.46 7.03 13.68
C ASP A 118 21.66 5.69 12.95
N GLY A 119 20.73 5.28 12.09
CA GLY A 119 20.83 4.13 11.20
C GLY A 119 20.10 2.87 11.68
N ASP A 120 19.21 2.95 12.68
CA ASP A 120 18.45 1.80 13.16
C ASP A 120 17.27 1.39 12.26
N LYS A 121 16.92 2.24 11.28
CA LYS A 121 15.85 2.09 10.26
C LYS A 121 14.44 2.40 10.75
N PHE A 122 14.29 3.10 11.86
CA PHE A 122 13.06 3.79 12.22
C PHE A 122 13.20 5.29 11.85
N SER A 123 12.19 6.11 12.16
CA SER A 123 12.20 7.52 11.76
C SER A 123 11.24 8.37 12.57
N THR A 124 11.61 9.63 12.76
CA THR A 124 10.70 10.68 13.27
C THR A 124 9.83 11.33 12.18
N PHE A 125 10.08 11.04 10.89
CA PHE A 125 9.34 11.57 9.74
C PHE A 125 8.27 10.57 9.25
N PRO A 126 7.07 10.99 8.79
CA PRO A 126 6.00 10.06 8.43
C PRO A 126 6.28 9.27 7.14
N THR A 127 6.50 10.00 6.06
CA THR A 127 6.54 9.44 4.70
C THR A 127 7.94 8.96 4.31
N LEU A 128 8.20 8.59 3.04
CA LEU A 128 9.54 8.21 2.56
C LEU A 128 10.13 7.02 3.34
N ARG A 129 9.30 6.00 3.61
CA ARG A 129 9.59 4.81 4.44
C ARG A 129 9.80 5.07 5.94
N GLY A 130 9.38 6.25 6.45
CA GLY A 130 9.36 6.58 7.87
C GLY A 130 8.17 6.00 8.65
N TYR A 131 7.66 6.70 9.67
CA TYR A 131 6.69 6.14 10.64
C TYR A 131 5.29 5.82 10.11
N HIS A 132 4.94 6.14 8.86
CA HIS A 132 3.77 5.51 8.22
C HIS A 132 3.97 3.99 8.03
N TRP A 133 5.21 3.53 7.96
CA TRP A 133 5.60 2.17 7.58
C TRP A 133 6.06 1.29 8.75
N ARG A 134 6.37 1.91 9.91
CA ARG A 134 6.95 1.31 11.11
C ARG A 134 6.54 2.14 12.31
N GLY A 135 6.71 1.66 13.55
CA GLY A 135 6.59 2.50 14.73
C GLY A 135 7.49 3.75 14.61
N ARG A 136 7.05 4.88 15.18
CA ARG A 136 7.87 6.08 15.22
C ARG A 136 9.08 5.87 16.14
N ASP A 137 10.21 6.38 15.70
CA ASP A 137 11.39 6.48 16.55
C ASP A 137 11.22 7.59 17.61
N CYS A 138 11.44 7.24 18.87
CA CYS A 138 11.39 8.14 20.00
C CYS A 138 12.73 8.86 20.28
N ASN A 139 13.86 8.43 19.68
CA ASN A 139 15.17 9.05 19.85
C ASN A 139 16.16 8.82 18.68
N ASP A 140 15.89 9.49 17.55
CA ASP A 140 16.61 9.59 16.25
C ASP A 140 18.04 10.16 16.34
N LYS A 141 18.82 9.63 17.28
CA LYS A 141 20.20 9.94 17.68
C LYS A 141 20.87 8.78 18.43
N ASN A 142 20.14 7.70 18.74
CA ASN A 142 20.62 6.57 19.49
C ASN A 142 20.05 5.26 18.94
N THR A 143 20.83 4.59 18.09
CA THR A 143 20.61 3.26 17.49
C THR A 143 20.18 2.11 18.42
N THR A 144 20.15 2.37 19.73
CA THR A 144 19.75 1.43 20.77
C THR A 144 18.39 1.77 21.38
N VAL A 145 17.62 2.69 20.80
CA VAL A 145 16.28 3.10 21.26
C VAL A 145 15.30 3.02 20.09
N TYR A 146 14.47 1.98 20.02
CA TYR A 146 13.56 1.78 18.89
C TYR A 146 12.37 0.85 19.18
N PRO A 147 11.25 0.99 18.43
CA PRO A 147 10.08 0.11 18.52
C PRO A 147 10.40 -1.39 18.54
N GLY A 148 9.93 -2.09 19.58
CA GLY A 148 10.05 -3.55 19.71
C GLY A 148 11.39 -4.06 20.27
N ARG A 149 12.27 -3.17 20.74
CA ARG A 149 13.44 -3.54 21.55
C ARG A 149 12.99 -4.15 22.89
N ARG A 150 13.81 -5.02 23.50
CA ARG A 150 13.66 -5.34 24.93
C ARG A 150 14.13 -4.14 25.78
N PRO A 151 13.39 -3.77 26.84
CA PRO A 151 13.69 -2.58 27.62
C PRO A 151 15.07 -2.63 28.29
N ASP A 152 15.80 -1.53 28.26
CA ASP A 152 17.12 -1.37 28.86
C ASP A 152 16.98 -1.09 30.35
N ASN A 153 17.33 -2.07 31.18
CA ASN A 153 17.18 -2.01 32.64
C ASN A 153 15.75 -1.61 33.07
N TRP A 154 14.73 -2.17 32.41
CA TRP A 154 13.30 -1.87 32.62
C TRP A 154 12.97 -0.36 32.49
N ASP A 155 13.66 0.34 31.59
CA ASP A 155 13.41 1.72 31.16
C ASP A 155 13.28 2.73 32.32
N VAL A 156 14.03 2.46 33.41
CA VAL A 156 14.07 3.27 34.65
C VAL A 156 14.38 4.76 34.39
N ASN A 157 15.21 5.06 33.40
CA ASN A 157 15.68 6.42 33.12
C ASN A 157 15.10 7.02 31.83
N SER A 158 14.69 6.18 30.88
CA SER A 158 14.24 6.56 29.55
C SER A 158 13.57 5.37 28.89
N ASP A 159 12.49 5.63 28.15
CA ASP A 159 11.93 4.69 27.18
C ASP A 159 13.00 4.32 26.13
N SER A 160 13.27 3.02 25.99
CA SER A 160 14.24 2.44 25.06
C SER A 160 13.60 1.58 23.98
N ASN A 161 12.30 1.30 24.07
CA ASN A 161 11.56 0.48 23.12
C ASN A 161 10.40 1.21 22.44
N CYS A 162 10.29 2.52 22.68
CA CYS A 162 9.30 3.46 22.18
C CYS A 162 7.84 3.03 22.41
N ASN A 163 7.57 2.32 23.52
CA ASN A 163 6.22 1.90 23.91
C ASN A 163 5.50 2.92 24.83
N GLY A 164 6.15 4.02 25.22
CA GLY A 164 5.63 5.07 26.09
C GLY A 164 5.67 4.77 27.60
N ILE A 165 6.07 3.57 28.01
CA ILE A 165 6.09 3.07 29.39
C ILE A 165 7.53 3.11 29.91
N TRP A 166 7.80 4.01 30.85
CA TRP A 166 9.14 4.15 31.42
C TRP A 166 9.10 4.80 32.81
N GLY A 167 10.24 4.81 33.49
CA GLY A 167 10.36 5.34 34.84
C GLY A 167 9.93 4.37 35.94
N VAL A 168 9.78 4.91 37.15
CA VAL A 168 9.60 4.13 38.39
C VAL A 168 8.34 4.58 39.14
N ASP A 169 7.55 3.64 39.65
CA ASP A 169 6.41 3.96 40.51
C ASP A 169 6.89 4.48 41.87
N PRO A 170 6.57 5.73 42.25
CA PRO A 170 7.02 6.30 43.52
C PRO A 170 6.39 5.65 44.76
N LYS A 171 5.37 4.77 44.60
CA LYS A 171 4.71 4.08 45.73
C LYS A 171 5.50 2.90 46.28
N ASP A 172 6.19 2.16 45.41
CA ASP A 172 6.91 0.92 45.78
C ASP A 172 8.33 0.83 45.20
N GLY A 173 8.74 1.77 44.33
CA GLY A 173 10.08 1.81 43.76
C GLY A 173 10.31 0.81 42.62
N ILE A 174 9.26 0.16 42.11
CA ILE A 174 9.35 -0.80 41.00
C ILE A 174 9.25 -0.06 39.65
N PRO A 175 10.11 -0.36 38.65
CA PRO A 175 9.99 0.21 37.31
C PRO A 175 8.63 -0.11 36.68
N TYR A 176 8.00 0.84 35.98
CA TYR A 176 6.67 0.61 35.39
C TYR A 176 6.70 -0.48 34.31
N GLU A 177 7.74 -0.49 33.48
CA GLU A 177 7.97 -1.52 32.48
C GLU A 177 8.16 -2.91 33.12
N GLU A 178 8.83 -3.00 34.28
CA GLU A 178 8.91 -4.26 35.05
C GLU A 178 7.54 -4.65 35.61
N LYS A 179 6.77 -3.68 36.12
CA LYS A 179 5.49 -3.93 36.77
C LYS A 179 4.41 -4.40 35.81
N PHE A 180 4.36 -3.81 34.61
CA PHE A 180 3.26 -3.97 33.67
C PHE A 180 3.59 -4.86 32.47
N CYS A 181 4.86 -4.98 32.07
CA CYS A 181 5.28 -5.71 30.87
C CYS A 181 6.02 -7.02 31.18
N LYS A 182 6.52 -7.24 32.42
CA LYS A 182 7.23 -8.49 32.78
C LYS A 182 6.30 -9.70 32.77
N GLY A 183 6.49 -10.57 31.79
CA GLY A 183 5.65 -11.76 31.60
C GLY A 183 4.36 -11.47 30.84
N ALA A 184 4.15 -10.24 30.38
CA ALA A 184 3.44 -10.00 29.13
C ALA A 184 4.41 -10.34 28.00
N ASP A 185 4.07 -11.32 27.16
CA ASP A 185 4.92 -11.77 26.05
C ASP A 185 4.93 -10.69 24.94
N SER A 186 5.94 -9.82 24.80
CA SER A 186 5.84 -8.57 24.00
C SER A 186 6.28 -8.56 22.51
N GLN A 187 5.75 -7.60 21.71
CA GLN A 187 5.62 -7.71 20.23
C GLN A 187 6.44 -6.82 19.28
N GLY A 188 6.30 -7.14 17.99
CA GLY A 188 5.80 -6.21 16.97
C GLY A 188 4.78 -6.88 16.03
N VAL A 189 4.30 -6.21 14.99
CA VAL A 189 3.66 -6.89 13.84
C VAL A 189 4.43 -6.52 12.58
N ILE A 190 4.79 -7.52 11.79
CA ILE A 190 5.63 -7.38 10.58
C ILE A 190 4.88 -7.93 9.38
N LEU A 191 4.66 -7.06 8.38
CA LEU A 191 4.09 -7.46 7.10
C LEU A 191 5.19 -7.62 6.04
N LEU A 192 5.32 -8.82 5.49
CA LEU A 192 6.02 -9.10 4.24
C LEU A 192 4.98 -9.14 3.11
N GLY A 193 4.53 -7.96 2.70
CA GLY A 193 3.42 -7.78 1.76
C GLY A 193 3.82 -7.21 0.39
N ASP A 194 2.85 -7.20 -0.51
CA ASP A 194 2.89 -6.45 -1.77
C ASP A 194 2.07 -5.12 -1.66
N SER A 195 1.68 -4.55 -2.80
CA SER A 195 0.90 -3.31 -2.89
C SER A 195 -0.49 -3.42 -2.23
N ALA A 196 -1.10 -4.61 -2.17
CA ALA A 196 -2.34 -4.78 -1.41
C ALA A 196 -2.05 -4.67 0.10
N GLY A 197 -0.97 -5.31 0.55
CA GLY A 197 -0.53 -5.26 1.95
C GLY A 197 -0.13 -3.87 2.43
N ALA A 198 0.53 -3.09 1.57
CA ALA A 198 0.88 -1.69 1.82
C ALA A 198 -0.33 -0.73 1.66
N HIS A 199 -1.50 -1.24 1.25
CA HIS A 199 -2.71 -0.48 0.92
C HIS A 199 -2.45 0.61 -0.14
N PHE A 200 -2.03 0.18 -1.33
CA PHE A 200 -2.00 1.01 -2.52
C PHE A 200 -3.38 1.60 -2.79
N HIS A 201 -3.47 2.92 -2.89
CA HIS A 201 -4.72 3.62 -3.11
C HIS A 201 -4.50 4.91 -3.90
N ILE A 202 -5.29 5.10 -4.95
CA ILE A 202 -5.37 6.35 -5.71
C ILE A 202 -6.76 6.96 -5.43
N PRO A 203 -6.85 8.12 -4.76
CA PRO A 203 -8.13 8.75 -4.45
C PRO A 203 -8.97 9.02 -5.72
N PRO A 204 -10.21 8.49 -5.82
CA PRO A 204 -11.06 8.70 -7.00
C PRO A 204 -11.40 10.18 -7.22
N GLU A 205 -11.32 11.03 -6.19
CA GLU A 205 -11.52 12.48 -6.27
C GLU A 205 -10.46 13.19 -7.14
N TRP A 206 -9.29 12.56 -7.36
CA TRP A 206 -8.26 13.07 -8.29
C TRP A 206 -8.66 12.94 -9.77
N MET A 207 -9.65 12.09 -10.08
CA MET A 207 -10.06 11.76 -11.44
C MET A 207 -11.56 12.00 -11.69
N THR A 208 -12.37 12.07 -10.63
CA THR A 208 -13.82 12.30 -10.68
C THR A 208 -14.12 13.80 -10.76
N VAL A 209 -14.08 14.35 -11.98
CA VAL A 209 -14.20 15.80 -12.27
C VAL A 209 -15.44 16.45 -11.64
N THR A 210 -16.55 15.72 -11.48
CA THR A 210 -17.80 16.21 -10.86
C THR A 210 -17.69 16.50 -9.36
N GLN A 211 -16.67 15.96 -8.68
CA GLN A 211 -16.41 16.13 -7.24
C GLN A 211 -15.07 16.81 -6.95
N MET A 212 -14.30 17.12 -8.00
CA MET A 212 -12.94 17.62 -7.91
C MET A 212 -12.87 19.04 -7.34
N SER A 213 -11.99 19.25 -6.37
CA SER A 213 -11.74 20.54 -5.74
C SER A 213 -10.27 20.70 -5.35
N ALA A 214 -9.86 21.90 -4.90
CA ALA A 214 -8.52 22.09 -4.35
C ALA A 214 -8.24 21.17 -3.14
N LYS A 215 -9.27 20.79 -2.37
CA LYS A 215 -9.14 19.86 -1.23
C LYS A 215 -8.84 18.43 -1.69
N SER A 216 -9.31 18.03 -2.87
CA SER A 216 -9.10 16.68 -3.43
C SER A 216 -7.62 16.34 -3.57
N PHE A 217 -6.76 17.33 -3.80
CA PHE A 217 -5.30 17.15 -3.98
C PHE A 217 -4.46 17.47 -2.73
N ALA A 218 -5.08 17.70 -1.57
CA ALA A 218 -4.34 18.05 -0.34
C ALA A 218 -3.43 16.90 0.16
N ASN A 219 -3.81 15.65 -0.14
CA ASN A 219 -3.08 14.43 0.16
C ASN A 219 -2.02 14.05 -0.90
N LEU A 220 -2.02 14.72 -2.06
CA LEU A 220 -1.16 14.38 -3.21
C LEU A 220 0.34 14.33 -2.84
N PRO A 221 0.93 15.27 -2.08
CA PRO A 221 2.36 15.21 -1.76
C PRO A 221 2.71 13.99 -0.91
N MET A 222 1.87 13.68 0.10
CA MET A 222 2.05 12.56 1.03
C MET A 222 2.00 11.22 0.29
N ALA A 223 0.94 11.01 -0.50
CA ALA A 223 0.77 9.79 -1.29
C ALA A 223 1.95 9.55 -2.25
N PHE A 224 2.45 10.60 -2.93
CA PHE A 224 3.63 10.45 -3.80
C PHE A 224 4.92 10.14 -3.02
N THR A 225 5.09 10.66 -1.81
CA THR A 225 6.24 10.33 -0.93
C THR A 225 6.14 8.94 -0.29
N ASP A 226 4.96 8.32 -0.28
CA ASP A 226 4.73 6.95 0.16
C ASP A 226 4.46 5.99 -1.00
N GLU A 227 4.98 6.27 -2.21
CA GLU A 227 4.90 5.36 -3.38
C GLU A 227 3.45 5.07 -3.86
N LEU A 228 2.46 5.87 -3.44
CA LEU A 228 0.99 5.69 -3.54
C LEU A 228 0.41 4.59 -2.62
N ASP A 229 1.22 4.07 -1.72
CA ASP A 229 0.82 3.18 -0.63
C ASP A 229 0.36 4.00 0.60
N TRP A 230 -0.51 3.40 1.41
CA TRP A 230 -1.11 4.01 2.60
C TRP A 230 -1.01 3.06 3.81
N PRO A 231 0.22 2.64 4.19
CA PRO A 231 0.45 1.61 5.22
C PRO A 231 -0.11 1.97 6.59
N GLN A 232 -0.19 3.27 6.92
CA GLN A 232 -0.80 3.83 8.13
C GLN A 232 -2.33 3.63 8.21
N PHE A 233 -2.94 3.14 7.13
CA PHE A 233 -4.36 2.81 6.99
C PHE A 233 -4.59 1.34 6.57
N SER A 234 -3.53 0.52 6.50
CA SER A 234 -3.55 -0.85 5.96
C SER A 234 -4.17 -1.90 6.89
N GLU A 235 -4.46 -3.09 6.32
CA GLU A 235 -5.04 -4.25 7.01
C GLU A 235 -4.26 -4.68 8.27
N ILE A 236 -2.92 -4.60 8.21
CA ILE A 236 -2.04 -5.22 9.21
C ILE A 236 -1.32 -4.18 10.07
N THR A 237 -0.85 -3.08 9.50
CA THR A 237 -0.04 -2.07 10.21
C THR A 237 -0.74 -0.71 10.33
N GLY A 238 -2.03 -0.61 9.96
CA GLY A 238 -2.77 0.64 10.01
C GLY A 238 -3.06 1.12 11.44
N PHE A 239 -2.57 2.30 11.79
CA PHE A 239 -2.68 2.91 13.12
C PHE A 239 -3.50 4.21 13.15
N LEU A 240 -3.75 4.83 12.00
CA LEU A 240 -4.65 5.99 11.91
C LEU A 240 -6.11 5.53 11.79
N ASN A 241 -7.03 6.32 12.36
CA ASN A 241 -8.47 6.10 12.24
C ASN A 241 -8.89 5.99 10.78
N SER A 242 -9.52 4.87 10.42
CA SER A 242 -10.09 4.67 9.09
C SER A 242 -11.11 5.76 8.75
N THR A 243 -11.16 6.15 7.47
CA THR A 243 -12.19 7.11 6.98
C THR A 243 -13.61 6.52 7.05
N ILE A 244 -13.69 5.20 7.24
CA ILE A 244 -14.88 4.39 7.42
C ILE A 244 -14.82 3.86 8.85
N GLY A 245 -15.50 4.55 9.78
CA GLY A 245 -15.33 4.32 11.21
C GLY A 245 -15.65 2.89 11.65
N LEU A 246 -14.61 2.12 12.02
CA LEU A 246 -14.67 0.80 12.62
C LEU A 246 -13.49 0.63 13.58
N ALA A 247 -13.70 -0.10 14.68
CA ALA A 247 -12.95 0.10 15.92
C ALA A 247 -11.67 -0.75 16.05
N ARG A 248 -10.63 -0.15 16.64
CA ARG A 248 -9.52 -0.84 17.32
C ARG A 248 -9.98 -1.30 18.72
N ASN A 249 -9.43 -2.40 19.23
CA ASN A 249 -9.63 -2.86 20.61
C ASN A 249 -8.33 -2.58 21.41
N GLN A 250 -8.49 -2.01 22.61
CA GLN A 250 -7.45 -1.34 23.39
C GLN A 250 -6.61 -2.28 24.28
N LEU A 251 -6.76 -3.60 24.14
CA LEU A 251 -6.40 -4.58 25.18
C LEU A 251 -5.32 -5.64 24.81
N LEU A 252 -4.81 -5.71 23.57
CA LEU A 252 -4.32 -7.00 23.03
C LEU A 252 -2.96 -7.06 22.28
N ASP A 253 -2.12 -6.04 22.29
CA ASP A 253 -0.92 -6.04 21.44
C ASP A 253 0.36 -6.45 22.20
N ASN A 254 0.74 -7.74 22.08
CA ASN A 254 1.98 -8.39 22.55
C ASN A 254 1.95 -9.94 22.22
N PRO A 255 2.51 -10.54 21.11
CA PRO A 255 3.94 -10.79 20.73
C PRO A 255 4.32 -10.66 19.18
N ALA A 256 5.57 -10.95 18.70
CA ALA A 256 6.02 -10.63 17.31
C ALA A 256 5.52 -11.53 16.15
N ILE A 257 4.53 -11.05 15.38
CA ILE A 257 3.85 -11.81 14.30
C ILE A 257 4.34 -11.36 12.91
N VAL A 258 4.82 -12.30 12.09
CA VAL A 258 5.17 -12.05 10.68
C VAL A 258 4.07 -12.59 9.76
N ILE A 259 3.41 -11.72 9.01
CA ILE A 259 2.44 -12.11 7.97
C ILE A 259 3.11 -12.01 6.61
N TYR A 260 3.19 -13.13 5.89
CA TYR A 260 3.67 -13.20 4.52
C TYR A 260 2.47 -13.18 3.56
N ALA A 261 2.34 -12.08 2.82
CA ALA A 261 1.16 -11.76 2.01
C ALA A 261 1.56 -11.18 0.64
N THR A 262 2.30 -11.94 -0.15
CA THR A 262 2.49 -11.69 -1.59
C THR A 262 1.31 -12.31 -2.36
N ILE A 263 0.15 -11.67 -2.25
CA ILE A 263 -1.14 -12.29 -2.59
C ILE A 263 -1.48 -12.27 -4.09
N GLY A 264 -0.75 -11.50 -4.90
CA GLY A 264 -1.01 -11.38 -6.35
C GLY A 264 0.21 -11.45 -7.28
N ASN A 265 1.35 -10.86 -6.90
CA ASN A 265 2.44 -10.57 -7.85
C ASN A 265 3.16 -11.80 -8.46
N ASP A 266 3.09 -12.96 -7.82
CA ASP A 266 3.60 -14.23 -8.39
C ASP A 266 2.81 -14.72 -9.61
N VAL A 267 1.63 -14.15 -9.88
CA VAL A 267 0.82 -14.44 -11.07
C VAL A 267 0.50 -13.18 -11.87
N CYS A 268 0.25 -12.05 -11.21
CA CYS A 268 -0.05 -10.78 -11.85
C CYS A 268 1.22 -10.10 -12.38
N ASN A 269 1.33 -9.98 -13.70
CA ASN A 269 2.48 -9.37 -14.35
C ASN A 269 2.07 -8.69 -15.67
N GLY A 270 2.83 -7.68 -16.10
CA GLY A 270 2.57 -6.91 -17.32
C GLY A 270 3.13 -7.52 -18.61
N ASN A 271 3.57 -8.79 -18.62
CA ASN A 271 4.15 -9.40 -19.81
C ASN A 271 3.07 -9.90 -20.77
N ARG A 272 3.36 -9.81 -22.07
CA ARG A 272 2.44 -10.25 -23.14
C ARG A 272 2.07 -11.73 -23.06
N ASP A 273 3.03 -12.59 -22.74
CA ASP A 273 2.75 -13.98 -22.37
C ASP A 273 2.71 -14.05 -20.84
N THR A 274 1.58 -13.59 -20.29
CA THR A 274 1.39 -13.51 -18.83
C THR A 274 1.63 -14.86 -18.16
N LEU A 275 1.18 -15.97 -18.77
CA LEU A 275 1.27 -17.34 -18.24
C LEU A 275 2.71 -17.87 -18.15
N ALA A 276 3.55 -17.57 -19.15
CA ALA A 276 4.96 -17.96 -19.15
C ALA A 276 5.80 -17.21 -18.10
N HIS A 277 5.34 -16.06 -17.62
CA HIS A 277 6.05 -15.21 -16.66
C HIS A 277 5.48 -15.28 -15.23
N MET A 278 4.50 -16.15 -14.97
CA MET A 278 4.03 -16.45 -13.61
C MET A 278 5.00 -17.39 -12.90
N THR A 279 5.31 -17.11 -11.63
CA THR A 279 6.12 -17.97 -10.75
C THR A 279 5.61 -19.41 -10.79
N THR A 280 6.48 -20.38 -11.08
CA THR A 280 6.11 -21.79 -11.05
C THR A 280 6.05 -22.32 -9.61
N PRO A 281 5.29 -23.41 -9.34
CA PRO A 281 5.28 -24.04 -8.02
C PRO A 281 6.67 -24.38 -7.46
N LYS A 282 7.64 -24.72 -8.34
CA LYS A 282 9.03 -25.02 -7.98
C LYS A 282 9.81 -23.76 -7.56
N GLU A 283 9.61 -22.66 -8.27
CA GLU A 283 10.23 -21.36 -7.92
C GLU A 283 9.62 -20.80 -6.64
N MET A 284 8.29 -20.88 -6.48
CA MET A 284 7.59 -20.47 -5.25
C MET A 284 8.16 -21.21 -4.03
N LEU A 285 8.29 -22.54 -4.11
CA LEU A 285 8.92 -23.35 -3.05
C LEU A 285 10.35 -22.89 -2.76
N SER A 286 11.17 -22.67 -3.80
CA SER A 286 12.55 -22.22 -3.63
C SER A 286 12.65 -20.85 -2.95
N ASN A 287 11.85 -19.90 -3.42
CA ASN A 287 11.85 -18.51 -2.96
C ASN A 287 11.34 -18.39 -1.52
N VAL A 288 10.21 -19.05 -1.21
CA VAL A 288 9.63 -19.05 0.14
C VAL A 288 10.55 -19.77 1.12
N MET A 289 11.16 -20.91 0.75
CA MET A 289 12.12 -21.58 1.64
C MET A 289 13.40 -20.77 1.85
N GLN A 290 13.84 -19.98 0.87
CA GLN A 290 14.94 -19.03 1.06
C GLN A 290 14.55 -17.91 2.02
N ALA A 291 13.34 -17.34 1.89
CA ALA A 291 12.82 -16.32 2.78
C ALA A 291 12.66 -16.82 4.23
N LEU A 292 12.06 -18.01 4.42
CA LEU A 292 11.88 -18.63 5.75
C LEU A 292 13.21 -18.94 6.44
N ARG A 293 14.21 -19.47 5.71
CA ARG A 293 15.57 -19.67 6.24
C ARG A 293 16.26 -18.35 6.61
N TYR A 294 16.01 -17.29 5.85
CA TYR A 294 16.51 -15.96 6.19
C TYR A 294 15.83 -15.44 7.47
N LEU A 295 14.51 -15.57 7.59
CA LEU A 295 13.78 -15.22 8.80
C LEU A 295 14.27 -16.00 10.03
N ASP A 296 14.59 -17.29 9.89
CA ASP A 296 15.06 -18.12 11.02
C ASP A 296 16.45 -17.69 11.51
N SER A 297 17.21 -16.97 10.69
CA SER A 297 18.48 -16.34 11.09
C SER A 297 18.33 -14.95 11.73
N ARG A 298 17.10 -14.43 11.85
CA ARG A 298 16.81 -13.03 12.23
C ARG A 298 15.75 -12.87 13.32
N LEU A 299 14.69 -13.68 13.28
CA LEU A 299 13.60 -13.61 14.23
C LEU A 299 14.04 -14.17 15.59
N PRO A 300 13.69 -13.53 16.72
CA PRO A 300 13.86 -14.12 18.04
C PRO A 300 13.11 -15.45 18.17
N ASN A 301 13.64 -16.37 18.96
CA ASN A 301 12.94 -17.61 19.31
C ASN A 301 11.58 -17.30 19.98
N GLY A 302 10.53 -18.01 19.54
CA GLY A 302 9.14 -17.77 19.93
C GLY A 302 8.37 -16.85 18.98
N SER A 303 8.91 -16.54 17.80
CA SER A 303 8.17 -15.79 16.77
C SER A 303 7.16 -16.69 16.03
N HIS A 304 6.27 -16.09 15.25
CA HIS A 304 5.27 -16.81 14.45
C HIS A 304 5.21 -16.27 13.02
N VAL A 305 5.15 -17.17 12.03
CA VAL A 305 5.01 -16.83 10.61
C VAL A 305 3.68 -17.36 10.07
N ILE A 306 2.84 -16.47 9.53
CA ILE A 306 1.58 -16.83 8.86
C ILE A 306 1.77 -16.66 7.34
N LEU A 307 1.68 -17.76 6.60
CA LEU A 307 1.68 -17.76 5.13
C LEU A 307 0.25 -17.58 4.62
N THR A 308 0.02 -16.51 3.85
CA THR A 308 -1.30 -16.22 3.25
C THR A 308 -1.34 -16.72 1.81
N GLY A 309 -2.41 -17.44 1.45
CA GLY A 309 -2.66 -17.87 0.07
C GLY A 309 -2.87 -16.70 -0.91
N LEU A 310 -2.76 -16.97 -2.21
CA LEU A 310 -3.00 -15.98 -3.26
C LEU A 310 -4.50 -15.77 -3.48
N VAL A 311 -4.86 -14.59 -3.99
CA VAL A 311 -6.26 -14.21 -4.27
C VAL A 311 -6.81 -14.96 -5.49
N ASP A 312 -8.09 -15.37 -5.42
CA ASP A 312 -8.85 -15.77 -6.60
C ASP A 312 -9.31 -14.53 -7.40
N GLY A 313 -8.45 -14.08 -8.31
CA GLY A 313 -8.66 -12.86 -9.11
C GLY A 313 -9.93 -12.85 -9.98
N ARG A 314 -10.62 -13.98 -10.17
CA ARG A 314 -11.93 -14.03 -10.87
C ARG A 314 -12.97 -13.11 -10.23
N PHE A 315 -12.88 -12.95 -8.91
CA PHE A 315 -13.73 -12.04 -8.14
C PHE A 315 -13.73 -10.60 -8.69
N LEU A 316 -12.60 -10.13 -9.21
CA LEU A 316 -12.50 -8.79 -9.80
C LEU A 316 -13.37 -8.67 -11.06
N TRP A 317 -13.17 -9.59 -12.02
CA TRP A 317 -13.95 -9.64 -13.25
C TRP A 317 -15.44 -9.76 -12.94
N ASP A 318 -15.84 -10.77 -12.16
CA ASP A 318 -17.24 -11.09 -11.88
C ASP A 318 -18.03 -9.92 -11.26
N ASN A 319 -17.37 -9.03 -10.50
CA ASN A 319 -18.02 -7.91 -9.81
C ASN A 319 -17.82 -6.54 -10.48
N LEU A 320 -16.82 -6.38 -11.37
CA LEU A 320 -16.49 -5.08 -11.97
C LEU A 320 -16.71 -4.97 -13.48
N HIS A 321 -16.66 -6.06 -14.27
CA HIS A 321 -16.55 -5.96 -15.74
C HIS A 321 -17.56 -5.00 -16.42
N ASP A 322 -18.85 -5.07 -16.06
CA ASP A 322 -19.91 -4.22 -16.60
C ASP A 322 -20.03 -2.83 -15.96
N ARG A 323 -19.28 -2.54 -14.89
CA ARG A 323 -19.35 -1.26 -14.15
C ARG A 323 -18.50 -0.18 -14.81
N TYR A 324 -18.91 1.08 -14.69
CA TYR A 324 -18.12 2.22 -15.16
C TYR A 324 -16.96 2.53 -14.20
N HIS A 325 -15.74 2.55 -14.75
CA HIS A 325 -14.54 3.05 -14.09
C HIS A 325 -14.69 4.56 -13.80
N PRO A 326 -14.07 5.14 -12.75
CA PRO A 326 -14.15 6.58 -12.44
C PRO A 326 -13.96 7.52 -13.64
N LEU A 327 -13.05 7.21 -14.58
CA LEU A 327 -12.88 7.98 -15.82
C LEU A 327 -14.13 7.99 -16.72
N GLY A 328 -14.87 6.88 -16.74
CA GLY A 328 -16.05 6.68 -17.58
C GLY A 328 -17.38 7.03 -16.92
N GLN A 329 -17.43 7.37 -15.63
CA GLN A 329 -18.70 7.61 -14.92
C GLN A 329 -19.50 8.80 -15.48
N LEU A 330 -18.83 9.87 -15.92
CA LEU A 330 -19.47 11.09 -16.42
C LEU A 330 -20.19 10.87 -17.76
N ASN A 331 -19.52 10.21 -18.70
CA ASN A 331 -19.99 10.04 -20.08
C ASN A 331 -20.56 8.64 -20.36
N LYS A 332 -20.39 7.68 -19.43
CA LYS A 332 -20.76 6.27 -19.56
C LYS A 332 -20.00 5.55 -20.70
N ASP A 333 -18.70 5.86 -20.85
CA ASP A 333 -17.85 5.47 -22.00
C ASP A 333 -16.62 4.60 -21.67
N VAL A 334 -16.31 4.37 -20.38
CA VAL A 334 -15.22 3.47 -19.93
C VAL A 334 -15.70 2.53 -18.82
N THR A 335 -15.71 1.22 -19.10
CA THR A 335 -16.00 0.12 -18.16
C THR A 335 -14.72 -0.55 -17.65
N TYR A 336 -14.80 -1.31 -16.55
CA TYR A 336 -13.65 -2.13 -16.14
C TYR A 336 -13.32 -3.24 -17.15
N SER A 337 -14.29 -3.78 -17.91
CA SER A 337 -13.99 -4.70 -19.03
C SER A 337 -13.04 -4.07 -20.05
N GLN A 338 -13.21 -2.78 -20.37
CA GLN A 338 -12.30 -2.04 -21.24
C GLN A 338 -10.93 -1.78 -20.59
N LEU A 339 -10.86 -1.65 -19.26
CA LEU A 339 -9.60 -1.52 -18.51
C LEU A 339 -8.85 -2.87 -18.38
N TYR A 340 -9.56 -3.98 -18.20
CA TYR A 340 -8.98 -5.32 -18.11
C TYR A 340 -8.60 -5.90 -19.48
N SER A 341 -9.30 -5.51 -20.55
CA SER A 341 -8.84 -5.78 -21.93
C SER A 341 -7.50 -5.10 -22.25
N PHE A 342 -7.02 -4.21 -21.36
CA PHE A 342 -5.71 -3.57 -21.39
C PHE A 342 -4.73 -4.18 -20.34
N LEU A 343 -5.20 -5.05 -19.44
CA LEU A 343 -4.47 -5.64 -18.30
C LEU A 343 -4.92 -7.10 -18.01
N ASP A 344 -4.36 -8.09 -18.73
CA ASP A 344 -4.79 -9.50 -18.70
C ASP A 344 -4.00 -10.40 -17.71
N CYS A 345 -4.69 -11.19 -16.86
CA CYS A 345 -4.09 -12.24 -16.01
C CYS A 345 -5.12 -13.28 -15.47
N LEU A 346 -4.82 -14.60 -15.54
CA LEU A 346 -5.68 -15.66 -14.95
C LEU A 346 -4.95 -16.96 -14.49
N GLN A 347 -5.59 -17.64 -13.52
CA GLN A 347 -5.52 -19.07 -13.12
C GLN A 347 -4.32 -19.71 -12.37
N ARG A 348 -3.09 -19.18 -12.33
CA ARG A 348 -1.97 -19.86 -11.59
C ARG A 348 -2.11 -19.86 -10.06
N ALA A 349 -2.88 -18.94 -9.48
CA ALA A 349 -2.91 -18.63 -8.03
C ALA A 349 -3.18 -19.84 -7.10
N LEU A 350 -4.10 -20.72 -7.48
CA LEU A 350 -4.47 -21.90 -6.67
C LEU A 350 -3.29 -22.89 -6.51
N GLN A 351 -2.46 -23.04 -7.53
CA GLN A 351 -1.30 -23.94 -7.48
C GLN A 351 -0.25 -23.45 -6.49
N LEU A 352 0.01 -22.13 -6.46
CA LEU A 352 0.98 -21.52 -5.56
C LEU A 352 0.48 -21.49 -4.11
N SER A 353 -0.82 -21.26 -3.93
CA SER A 353 -1.48 -21.35 -2.61
C SER A 353 -1.32 -22.74 -1.99
N ASN A 354 -1.43 -23.80 -2.78
CA ASN A 354 -1.17 -25.17 -2.31
C ASN A 354 0.31 -25.40 -1.93
N VAL A 355 1.28 -24.76 -2.60
CA VAL A 355 2.69 -24.85 -2.20
C VAL A 355 2.92 -24.24 -0.82
N LEU A 356 2.36 -23.04 -0.57
CA LEU A 356 2.43 -22.40 0.76
C LEU A 356 1.79 -23.26 1.86
N LYS A 357 0.65 -23.89 1.56
CA LYS A 357 -0.07 -24.80 2.47
C LYS A 357 0.72 -26.06 2.81
N GLU A 358 1.44 -26.62 1.85
CA GLU A 358 2.32 -27.77 2.08
C GLU A 358 3.56 -27.38 2.89
N ILE A 359 4.21 -26.24 2.59
CA ILE A 359 5.35 -25.72 3.37
C ILE A 359 4.98 -25.57 4.85
N ALA A 360 3.84 -24.95 5.16
CA ALA A 360 3.36 -24.78 6.52
C ALA A 360 3.07 -26.11 7.25
N ARG A 361 2.81 -27.19 6.50
CA ARG A 361 2.53 -28.52 7.03
C ARG A 361 3.79 -29.36 7.24
N SER A 362 4.76 -29.31 6.31
CA SER A 362 5.95 -30.17 6.33
C SER A 362 7.15 -29.57 7.05
N GLU A 363 7.34 -28.25 6.96
CA GLU A 363 8.59 -27.62 7.38
C GLU A 363 8.59 -27.20 8.85
N LYS A 364 9.78 -27.17 9.45
CA LYS A 364 10.02 -26.73 10.82
C LYS A 364 11.29 -25.90 10.90
N PHE A 365 11.25 -24.85 11.71
CA PHE A 365 12.32 -23.88 11.91
C PHE A 365 12.64 -23.77 13.40
N ALA A 366 13.81 -23.24 13.74
CA ALA A 366 14.30 -23.26 15.12
C ALA A 366 13.66 -22.16 15.98
N ASN A 367 13.36 -20.99 15.38
CA ASN A 367 12.94 -19.80 16.11
C ASN A 367 11.45 -19.44 15.93
N PHE A 368 10.72 -20.12 15.04
CA PHE A 368 9.30 -19.86 14.82
C PHE A 368 8.49 -21.06 14.36
N ASP A 369 7.19 -21.01 14.67
CA ASP A 369 6.15 -21.84 14.05
C ASP A 369 5.63 -21.22 12.74
N ILE A 370 5.20 -22.08 11.81
CA ILE A 370 4.53 -21.68 10.56
C ILE A 370 3.05 -22.07 10.62
N PHE A 371 2.20 -21.13 10.22
CA PHE A 371 0.77 -21.31 10.00
C PHE A 371 0.40 -20.97 8.56
N TYR A 372 -0.75 -21.45 8.10
CA TYR A 372 -1.27 -21.16 6.76
C TYR A 372 -2.75 -20.74 6.82
N MET A 373 -3.11 -19.72 6.04
CA MET A 373 -4.50 -19.39 5.75
C MET A 373 -4.73 -19.07 4.28
N ASP A 374 -5.88 -19.51 3.76
CA ASP A 374 -6.41 -19.04 2.49
C ASP A 374 -6.80 -17.54 2.60
N PHE A 375 -6.64 -16.75 1.53
CA PHE A 375 -6.98 -15.31 1.56
C PHE A 375 -8.50 -15.12 1.75
N PRO A 376 -8.95 -14.31 2.74
CA PRO A 376 -10.34 -14.35 3.22
C PRO A 376 -11.39 -13.67 2.32
N LEU A 377 -11.03 -13.20 1.11
CA LEU A 377 -11.88 -12.36 0.24
C LEU A 377 -13.34 -12.83 0.09
N ARG A 378 -13.56 -14.14 -0.04
CA ARG A 378 -14.91 -14.69 -0.13
C ARG A 378 -15.71 -14.50 1.16
N GLN A 379 -15.09 -14.76 2.32
CA GLN A 379 -15.71 -14.54 3.62
C GLN A 379 -15.95 -13.03 3.85
N THR A 380 -14.99 -12.19 3.47
CA THR A 380 -15.11 -10.72 3.47
C THR A 380 -16.34 -10.26 2.66
N ALA A 381 -16.55 -10.81 1.45
CA ALA A 381 -17.71 -10.50 0.62
C ALA A 381 -19.03 -11.04 1.19
N GLU A 382 -19.00 -12.19 1.87
CA GLU A 382 -20.17 -12.77 2.55
C GLU A 382 -20.56 -11.94 3.79
N GLU A 383 -19.61 -11.46 4.61
CA GLU A 383 -19.88 -10.55 5.72
C GLU A 383 -20.35 -9.17 5.24
N TRP A 384 -19.71 -8.60 4.21
CA TRP A 384 -20.11 -7.28 3.68
C TRP A 384 -21.55 -7.28 3.14
N ARG A 385 -21.98 -8.38 2.51
CA ARG A 385 -23.38 -8.57 2.11
C ARG A 385 -24.35 -8.61 3.29
N LYS A 386 -23.98 -9.20 4.43
CA LYS A 386 -24.82 -9.17 5.66
C LYS A 386 -24.96 -7.76 6.23
N MET A 387 -23.97 -6.89 6.00
CA MET A 387 -24.00 -5.47 6.36
C MET A 387 -24.79 -4.60 5.35
N GLY A 388 -25.40 -5.20 4.32
CA GLY A 388 -26.14 -4.49 3.26
C GLY A 388 -25.25 -3.89 2.17
N GLY A 389 -23.97 -4.27 2.14
CA GLY A 389 -23.01 -3.85 1.12
C GLY A 389 -22.92 -4.78 -0.08
N GLU A 390 -22.34 -4.28 -1.16
CA GLU A 390 -22.14 -5.00 -2.41
C GLU A 390 -20.64 -5.32 -2.65
N PRO A 391 -20.29 -6.51 -3.19
CA PRO A 391 -18.89 -6.93 -3.27
C PRO A 391 -17.99 -6.03 -4.14
N TRP A 392 -18.53 -5.30 -5.11
CA TRP A 392 -17.75 -4.33 -5.90
C TRP A 392 -17.19 -3.17 -5.06
N GLN A 393 -17.78 -2.87 -3.90
CA GLN A 393 -17.28 -1.84 -2.96
C GLN A 393 -16.04 -2.30 -2.20
N LEU A 394 -15.69 -3.58 -2.26
CA LEU A 394 -14.51 -4.16 -1.63
C LEU A 394 -13.23 -3.95 -2.46
N ILE A 395 -13.34 -3.40 -3.66
CA ILE A 395 -12.22 -3.24 -4.60
C ILE A 395 -11.92 -1.75 -4.78
N GLU A 396 -10.64 -1.40 -4.85
CA GLU A 396 -10.17 -0.04 -5.10
C GLU A 396 -10.73 0.51 -6.43
N PRO A 397 -11.44 1.66 -6.43
CA PRO A 397 -12.20 2.10 -7.60
C PRO A 397 -11.31 2.57 -8.76
N VAL A 398 -10.09 3.04 -8.51
CA VAL A 398 -9.24 3.62 -9.56
C VAL A 398 -8.39 2.59 -10.29
N ASP A 399 -7.90 1.54 -9.63
CA ASP A 399 -7.20 0.43 -10.31
C ASP A 399 -8.12 -0.74 -10.65
N GLY A 400 -9.22 -0.94 -9.91
CA GLY A 400 -10.11 -2.08 -10.10
C GLY A 400 -9.47 -3.42 -9.76
N PHE A 401 -8.47 -3.44 -8.89
CA PHE A 401 -7.60 -4.60 -8.65
C PHE A 401 -7.31 -4.82 -7.16
N HIS A 402 -6.88 -3.79 -6.42
CA HIS A 402 -6.49 -3.95 -5.03
C HIS A 402 -7.72 -4.06 -4.09
N PRO A 403 -7.58 -4.72 -2.92
CA PRO A 403 -8.58 -4.64 -1.85
C PRO A 403 -8.69 -3.21 -1.33
N SER A 404 -9.91 -2.71 -1.22
CA SER A 404 -10.22 -1.42 -0.59
C SER A 404 -9.98 -1.41 0.92
N GLN A 405 -9.99 -0.23 1.55
CA GLN A 405 -9.95 -0.11 3.01
C GLN A 405 -11.09 -0.89 3.72
N ILE A 406 -12.27 -1.05 3.11
CA ILE A 406 -13.37 -1.89 3.66
C ILE A 406 -12.96 -3.36 3.67
N ALA A 407 -12.37 -3.83 2.57
CA ALA A 407 -11.93 -5.21 2.43
C ALA A 407 -10.78 -5.54 3.39
N ALA A 408 -9.85 -4.60 3.57
CA ALA A 408 -8.82 -4.66 4.59
C ALA A 408 -9.44 -4.79 5.99
N ALA A 409 -10.24 -3.83 6.47
CA ALA A 409 -10.77 -3.84 7.83
C ALA A 409 -11.59 -5.11 8.17
N LEU A 410 -12.40 -5.59 7.23
CA LEU A 410 -13.13 -6.86 7.38
C LEU A 410 -12.20 -8.09 7.30
N GLY A 411 -11.18 -8.05 6.43
CA GLY A 411 -10.11 -9.04 6.32
C GLY A 411 -9.35 -9.19 7.64
N THR A 412 -8.89 -8.10 8.25
CA THR A 412 -8.26 -8.09 9.57
C THR A 412 -9.14 -8.77 10.60
N SER A 413 -10.44 -8.45 10.64
CA SER A 413 -11.38 -9.03 11.59
C SER A 413 -11.51 -10.55 11.43
N ILE A 414 -11.65 -11.04 10.20
CA ILE A 414 -11.74 -12.47 9.88
C ILE A 414 -10.43 -13.19 10.24
N THR A 415 -9.28 -12.61 9.87
CA THR A 415 -7.94 -13.11 10.17
C THR A 415 -7.70 -13.21 11.68
N TRP A 416 -8.03 -12.16 12.43
CA TRP A 416 -7.91 -12.10 13.88
C TRP A 416 -8.80 -13.13 14.59
N GLN A 417 -10.06 -13.23 14.17
CA GLN A 417 -11.01 -14.22 14.71
C GLN A 417 -10.61 -15.66 14.35
N LYS A 418 -9.92 -15.88 13.22
CA LYS A 418 -9.32 -17.19 12.91
C LYS A 418 -8.15 -17.49 13.85
N ALA A 419 -7.21 -16.55 14.02
CA ALA A 419 -6.06 -16.69 14.91
C ALA A 419 -6.48 -16.95 16.36
N LEU A 420 -7.44 -16.17 16.91
CA LEU A 420 -7.99 -16.39 18.26
C LEU A 420 -8.57 -17.81 18.47
N ARG A 421 -9.19 -18.41 17.44
CA ARG A 421 -9.85 -19.72 17.56
C ARG A 421 -8.91 -20.90 17.32
N GLU A 422 -7.99 -20.78 16.37
CA GLU A 422 -7.16 -21.90 15.90
C GLU A 422 -5.73 -21.84 16.45
N TRP A 423 -5.19 -20.63 16.66
CA TRP A 423 -3.80 -20.41 17.07
C TRP A 423 -3.69 -19.33 18.17
N PRO A 424 -4.46 -19.41 19.28
CA PRO A 424 -4.50 -18.36 20.29
C PRO A 424 -3.12 -18.01 20.88
N GLN A 425 -2.19 -18.98 20.92
CA GLN A 425 -0.81 -18.76 21.35
C GLN A 425 -0.05 -17.73 20.50
N VAL A 426 -0.45 -17.52 19.23
CA VAL A 426 0.18 -16.54 18.33
C VAL A 426 -0.12 -15.10 18.75
N LEU A 427 -1.24 -14.88 19.45
CA LEU A 427 -1.72 -13.58 19.90
C LEU A 427 -1.37 -13.29 21.37
N GLY A 428 -0.63 -14.19 22.04
CA GLY A 428 -0.28 -14.04 23.46
C GLY A 428 -1.50 -14.12 24.38
N LYS A 429 -1.43 -13.37 25.48
CA LYS A 429 -2.54 -13.17 26.43
C LYS A 429 -2.80 -11.69 26.61
N GLU A 430 -4.06 -11.35 26.85
CA GLU A 430 -4.47 -10.04 27.31
C GLU A 430 -3.68 -9.63 28.56
N ASN A 431 -3.08 -8.45 28.53
CA ASN A 431 -2.28 -7.95 29.65
C ASN A 431 -3.21 -7.41 30.75
N PRO A 432 -3.21 -7.98 31.98
CA PRO A 432 -4.09 -7.55 33.06
C PRO A 432 -3.79 -6.12 33.58
N PHE A 433 -2.73 -5.47 33.10
CA PHE A 433 -2.33 -4.12 33.48
C PHE A 433 -2.74 -3.02 32.49
N ASN A 434 -3.42 -3.33 31.39
CA ASN A 434 -3.81 -2.35 30.36
C ASN A 434 -4.50 -1.09 30.94
N ASP A 435 -5.53 -1.26 31.77
CA ASP A 435 -6.24 -0.14 32.43
C ASP A 435 -5.29 0.76 33.27
N GLN A 436 -4.22 0.17 33.83
CA GLN A 436 -3.23 0.89 34.64
C GLN A 436 -2.20 1.60 33.75
N ILE A 437 -1.82 0.98 32.62
CA ILE A 437 -0.98 1.59 31.59
C ILE A 437 -1.70 2.83 31.04
N GLU A 438 -2.96 2.73 30.61
CA GLU A 438 -3.75 3.88 30.12
C GLU A 438 -3.90 4.95 31.19
N ALA A 439 -4.23 4.58 32.44
CA ALA A 439 -4.41 5.55 33.52
C ALA A 439 -3.15 6.38 33.84
N ILE A 440 -1.95 5.85 33.57
CA ILE A 440 -0.66 6.48 33.87
C ILE A 440 -0.05 7.15 32.63
N PHE A 441 0.03 6.41 31.52
CA PHE A 441 0.73 6.80 30.29
C PHE A 441 -0.21 7.30 29.18
N LYS A 442 -1.54 7.18 29.36
CA LYS A 442 -2.58 7.67 28.44
C LYS A 442 -2.47 7.05 27.04
N ASP A 443 -2.18 7.86 26.03
CA ASP A 443 -1.95 7.46 24.64
C ASP A 443 -0.52 6.98 24.39
N GLN A 444 0.30 6.80 25.44
CA GLN A 444 1.65 6.27 25.39
C GLN A 444 2.60 7.09 24.47
N GLY A 445 2.29 8.38 24.26
CA GLY A 445 3.04 9.26 23.37
C GLY A 445 2.54 9.26 21.92
N GLY A 446 1.58 8.40 21.58
CA GLY A 446 0.95 8.33 20.26
C GLY A 446 1.77 7.60 19.20
N HIS A 447 1.54 7.97 17.93
CA HIS A 447 2.15 7.38 16.73
C HIS A 447 2.82 8.46 15.90
#